data_AF-A0A3D5HAB3-F1
#
_entry.id   AF-A0A3D5HAB3-F1
#
_cell.length_a   1.000
_cell.length_b   1.000
_cell.length_c   1.000
_cell.angle_alpha   90.00
_cell.angle_beta   90.00
_cell.angle_gamma   90.00
#
_symmetry.space_group_name_H-M   'P 1'
#
loop_
_entity.id
_entity.type
_entity.pdbx_description
1 polymer ?
#
loop_
_entity_poly.entity_id
_entity_poly.type
_entity_poly.pdbx_seq_one_letter_code
_entity_poly.pdbx_strand_id
1 'polypeptide(L)'
;MHYRLFHVVVMVTVLSVSGRSEWVSLRNGTSQPTPPLVTVLQDDPSGTLLKVEVSGFEVRQILSEGKSYQSIDLLTEIATSLVGSPQVPYLAQMLAIPDR
;
A
#
# COMPACT_ATOMS: atom_id res chain seq x y z
N MET A 1 -46.37 -6.68 -4.04
CA MET A 1 -45.21 -5.86 -4.46
C MET A 1 -44.17 -5.64 -3.36
N HIS A 2 -44.54 -5.53 -2.08
CA HIS A 2 -43.60 -5.21 -0.99
C HIS A 2 -42.51 -6.26 -0.70
N TYR A 3 -42.80 -7.56 -0.85
CA TYR A 3 -41.80 -8.62 -0.64
C TYR A 3 -40.63 -8.56 -1.64
N ARG A 4 -40.90 -8.21 -2.90
CA ARG A 4 -39.86 -8.07 -3.93
C ARG A 4 -38.96 -6.86 -3.67
N LEU A 5 -39.53 -5.77 -3.19
CA LEU A 5 -38.77 -4.58 -2.81
C LEU A 5 -37.85 -4.85 -1.61
N PHE A 6 -38.36 -5.61 -0.62
CA PHE A 6 -37.58 -6.00 0.55
C PHE A 6 -36.35 -6.84 0.17
N HIS A 7 -36.49 -7.79 -0.75
CA HIS A 7 -35.38 -8.64 -1.20
C HIS A 7 -34.30 -7.85 -1.93
N VAL A 8 -34.70 -6.85 -2.74
CA VAL A 8 -33.74 -5.97 -3.43
C VAL A 8 -32.97 -5.10 -2.43
N VAL A 9 -33.65 -4.55 -1.42
CA VAL A 9 -33.00 -3.73 -0.38
C VAL A 9 -32.00 -4.57 0.43
N VAL A 10 -32.35 -5.79 0.80
CA VAL A 10 -31.45 -6.71 1.52
C VAL A 10 -30.24 -7.10 0.67
N MET A 11 -30.44 -7.33 -0.64
CA MET A 11 -29.34 -7.69 -1.53
C MET A 11 -28.35 -6.52 -1.72
N VAL A 12 -28.84 -5.28 -1.78
CA VAL A 12 -28.01 -4.06 -1.92
C VAL A 12 -27.21 -3.75 -0.65
N THR A 13 -27.78 -3.94 0.54
CA THR A 13 -27.07 -3.68 1.79
C THR A 13 -25.96 -4.69 2.08
N VAL A 14 -26.13 -5.96 1.72
CA VAL A 14 -25.10 -6.99 1.89
C VAL A 14 -23.87 -6.74 1.00
N LEU A 15 -24.07 -6.14 -0.19
CA LEU A 15 -22.98 -5.82 -1.11
C LEU A 15 -22.15 -4.60 -0.70
N SER A 16 -22.58 -3.84 0.31
CA SER A 16 -21.93 -2.57 0.70
C SER A 16 -20.85 -2.73 1.79
N VAL A 17 -20.47 -3.97 2.14
CA VAL A 17 -19.36 -4.24 3.06
C VAL A 17 -18.03 -4.06 2.31
N SER A 18 -17.73 -2.81 1.98
CA SER A 18 -16.45 -2.40 1.40
C SER A 18 -15.37 -2.50 2.47
N GLY A 19 -14.27 -3.21 2.17
CA GLY A 19 -13.11 -3.30 3.06
C GLY A 19 -12.61 -1.91 3.46
N ARG A 20 -12.30 -1.72 4.75
CA ARG A 20 -11.74 -0.47 5.25
C ARG A 20 -10.27 -0.39 4.86
N SER A 21 -9.96 0.64 4.10
CA SER A 21 -8.60 1.11 3.85
C SER A 21 -8.42 2.46 4.54
N GLU A 22 -7.30 2.64 5.23
CA GLU A 22 -6.94 3.87 5.90
C GLU A 22 -5.52 4.30 5.49
N TRP A 23 -5.38 5.58 5.13
CA TRP A 23 -4.06 6.16 4.85
C TRP A 23 -3.43 6.68 6.14
N VAL A 24 -2.21 6.24 6.42
CA VAL A 24 -1.40 6.67 7.56
C VAL A 24 -0.28 7.57 7.05
N SER A 25 -0.41 8.88 7.29
CA SER A 25 0.60 9.88 6.92
C SER A 25 1.80 9.80 7.88
N LEU A 26 3.02 9.79 7.34
CA LEU A 26 4.26 9.86 8.11
C LEU A 26 4.67 11.29 8.49
N ARG A 27 4.13 12.29 7.79
CA ARG A 27 4.40 13.71 8.04
C ARG A 27 3.20 14.36 8.70
N ASN A 28 3.44 15.28 9.64
CA ASN A 28 2.39 16.07 10.28
C ASN A 28 1.57 16.82 9.21
N GLY A 29 0.35 16.35 8.95
CA GLY A 29 -0.57 16.88 7.94
C GLY A 29 -1.36 15.77 7.24
N THR A 30 -2.52 16.14 6.68
CA THR A 30 -3.30 15.27 5.78
C THR A 30 -2.60 15.25 4.42
N SER A 31 -1.55 14.44 4.28
CA SER A 31 -0.99 14.18 2.96
C SER A 31 -1.97 13.33 2.17
N GLN A 32 -2.25 13.72 0.93
CA GLN A 32 -2.98 12.84 0.01
C GLN A 32 -2.17 11.55 -0.19
N PRO A 33 -2.82 10.39 -0.32
CA PRO A 33 -2.15 9.14 -0.67
C PRO A 33 -1.27 9.37 -1.91
N THR A 34 0.04 9.19 -1.76
CA THR A 34 1.00 9.44 -2.84
C THR A 34 2.05 8.33 -2.79
N PRO A 35 2.37 7.68 -3.92
CA PRO A 35 3.42 6.67 -3.95
C PRO A 35 4.79 7.29 -3.61
N PRO A 36 5.73 6.51 -3.06
CA PRO A 36 7.07 6.99 -2.80
C PRO A 36 7.76 7.52 -4.06
N LEU A 37 8.50 8.62 -3.90
CA LEU A 37 9.30 9.21 -4.96
C LEU A 37 10.78 8.93 -4.70
N VAL A 38 11.47 8.42 -5.72
CA VAL A 38 12.93 8.23 -5.69
C VAL A 38 13.58 9.20 -6.66
N THR A 39 14.53 9.99 -6.16
CA THR A 39 15.28 10.99 -6.95
C THR A 39 16.78 10.76 -6.78
N VAL A 40 17.53 10.81 -7.89
CA VAL A 40 19.00 10.82 -7.84
C VAL A 40 19.46 12.23 -7.50
N LEU A 41 20.15 12.40 -6.37
CA LEU A 41 20.73 13.67 -5.96
C LEU A 41 22.14 13.87 -6.50
N GLN A 42 22.90 12.79 -6.59
CA GLN A 42 24.30 12.79 -7.02
C GLN A 42 24.62 11.44 -7.64
N ASP A 43 25.41 11.46 -8.72
CA ASP A 43 25.94 10.27 -9.37
C ASP A 43 27.36 10.57 -9.85
N ASP A 44 28.36 10.10 -9.10
CA ASP A 44 29.76 10.36 -9.38
C ASP A 44 30.65 9.15 -9.01
N PRO A 45 31.97 9.19 -9.26
CA PRO A 45 32.85 8.05 -9.01
C PRO A 45 32.93 7.59 -7.55
N SER A 46 32.52 8.41 -6.59
CA SER A 46 32.46 8.05 -5.16
C SER A 46 31.16 7.37 -4.76
N GLY A 47 30.13 7.45 -5.61
CA GLY A 47 28.88 6.73 -5.46
C GLY A 47 27.66 7.49 -5.98
N THR A 48 26.50 6.85 -5.86
CA THR A 48 25.20 7.42 -6.18
C THR A 48 24.43 7.75 -4.90
N LEU A 49 23.98 9.00 -4.74
CA LEU A 49 23.13 9.43 -3.64
C LEU A 49 21.67 9.46 -4.10
N LEU A 50 20.84 8.67 -3.44
CA LEU A 50 19.40 8.60 -3.70
C LEU A 50 18.61 9.25 -2.58
N LYS A 51 17.63 10.09 -2.94
CA LYS A 51 16.61 10.59 -2.04
C LYS A 51 15.34 9.77 -2.23
N VAL A 52 14.86 9.17 -1.15
CA VAL A 52 13.59 8.44 -1.12
C VAL A 52 12.60 9.24 -0.25
N GLU A 53 11.49 9.66 -0.84
CA GLU A 53 10.45 10.41 -0.15
C GLU A 53 9.21 9.53 0.01
N VAL A 54 8.84 9.23 1.25
CA VAL A 54 7.63 8.46 1.61
C VAL A 54 6.70 9.38 2.38
N SER A 55 5.51 9.64 1.85
CA SER A 55 4.50 10.50 2.49
C SER A 55 3.65 9.77 3.53
N GLY A 56 3.50 8.46 3.37
CA GLY A 56 2.65 7.60 4.21
C GLY A 56 2.55 6.18 3.65
N PHE A 57 1.61 5.43 4.19
CA PHE A 57 1.27 4.08 3.72
C PHE A 57 -0.22 3.80 3.92
N GLU A 58 -0.74 2.89 3.11
CA GLU A 58 -2.12 2.41 3.20
C GLU A 58 -2.18 1.18 4.12
N VAL A 59 -3.11 1.18 5.07
CA VAL A 59 -3.39 0.05 5.96
C VAL A 59 -4.75 -0.53 5.60
N ARG A 60 -4.78 -1.83 5.30
CA ARG A 60 -6.01 -2.58 5.05
C ARG A 60 -6.16 -3.71 6.04
N GLN A 61 -7.37 -3.92 6.53
CA GLN A 61 -7.69 -5.09 7.33
C GLN A 61 -8.02 -6.28 6.43
N ILE A 62 -7.38 -7.42 6.68
CA ILE A 62 -7.60 -8.68 5.96
C ILE A 62 -8.08 -9.71 6.97
N LEU A 63 -9.23 -10.34 6.70
CA LEU A 63 -9.70 -11.49 7.47
C LEU A 63 -9.24 -12.76 6.76
N SER A 64 -8.48 -13.60 7.46
CA SER A 64 -8.04 -14.90 6.95
C SER A 64 -8.06 -15.92 8.09
N GLU A 65 -8.59 -17.11 7.84
CA GLU A 65 -8.67 -18.20 8.83
C GLU A 65 -9.29 -17.78 10.19
N GLY A 66 -10.27 -16.88 10.16
CA GLY A 66 -10.93 -16.36 11.37
C GLY A 66 -10.08 -15.39 12.19
N LYS A 67 -8.90 -14.99 11.69
CA LYS A 67 -8.02 -14.00 12.29
C LYS A 67 -7.99 -12.72 11.46
N SER A 68 -7.85 -11.59 12.15
CA SER A 68 -7.67 -10.28 11.51
C SER A 68 -6.19 -9.99 11.39
N TYR A 69 -5.77 -9.64 10.17
CA TYR A 69 -4.43 -9.23 9.80
C TYR A 69 -4.45 -7.79 9.28
N GLN A 70 -3.29 -7.15 9.27
CA GLN A 70 -3.09 -5.86 8.64
C GLN A 70 -2.15 -6.05 7.44
N SER A 71 -2.56 -5.49 6.31
CA SER A 71 -1.71 -5.32 5.13
C SER A 71 -1.29 -3.88 5.02
N ILE A 72 -0.01 -3.66 4.76
CA ILE A 72 0.57 -2.34 4.59
C ILE A 72 1.03 -2.22 3.13
N ASP A 73 0.62 -1.15 2.44
CA ASP A 73 0.98 -0.88 1.06
C ASP A 73 1.57 0.53 0.91
N LEU A 74 2.61 0.64 0.09
CA LEU A 74 3.23 1.92 -0.30
C LEU A 74 2.68 2.43 -1.64
N LEU A 75 1.54 1.92 -2.11
CA LEU A 75 0.98 2.19 -3.44
C LEU A 75 1.93 1.78 -4.58
N THR A 76 2.71 0.73 -4.34
CA THR A 76 3.75 0.25 -5.27
C THR A 76 3.50 -1.18 -5.74
N GLU A 77 2.48 -1.85 -5.19
CA GLU A 77 2.11 -3.26 -5.45
C GLU A 77 3.24 -4.27 -5.17
N ILE A 78 4.31 -3.84 -4.50
CA ILE A 78 5.52 -4.62 -4.27
C ILE A 78 5.68 -4.90 -2.78
N ALA A 79 5.76 -6.18 -2.41
CA ALA A 79 5.94 -6.60 -1.03
C ALA A 79 6.68 -7.94 -0.94
N THR A 80 7.26 -8.23 0.23
CA THR A 80 7.95 -9.49 0.49
C THR A 80 6.99 -10.68 0.41
N SER A 81 7.50 -11.84 -0.04
CA SER A 81 6.70 -13.04 -0.32
C SER A 81 7.14 -14.28 0.44
N LEU A 82 7.97 -14.13 1.48
CA LEU A 82 8.45 -15.28 2.25
C LEU A 82 7.31 -15.92 3.06
N VAL A 83 6.99 -17.16 2.72
CA VAL A 83 5.90 -17.93 3.35
C VAL A 83 6.12 -18.03 4.86
N GLY A 84 5.06 -17.74 5.62
CA GLY A 84 5.08 -17.78 7.08
C GLY A 84 5.71 -16.56 7.75
N SER A 85 6.24 -15.60 6.97
CA SER A 85 6.76 -14.32 7.48
C SER A 85 5.77 -13.18 7.25
N PRO A 86 5.85 -12.09 8.03
CA PRO A 86 5.09 -10.89 7.74
C PRO A 86 5.42 -10.35 6.34
N GLN A 87 4.37 -10.01 5.59
CA GLN A 87 4.52 -9.27 4.35
C GLN A 87 4.88 -7.81 4.67
N VAL A 88 5.95 -7.31 4.05
CA VAL A 88 6.43 -5.94 4.23
C VAL A 88 6.58 -5.31 2.84
N PRO A 89 6.04 -4.10 2.60
CA PRO A 89 6.24 -3.42 1.33
C PRO A 89 7.69 -3.01 1.15
N TYR A 90 8.18 -3.02 -0.09
CA TYR A 90 9.53 -2.56 -0.40
C TYR A 90 9.56 -1.78 -1.71
N LEU A 91 10.56 -0.91 -1.86
CA LEU A 91 10.80 -0.14 -3.07
C LEU A 91 11.90 -0.79 -3.89
N ALA A 92 11.58 -1.21 -5.11
CA ALA A 92 12.55 -1.72 -6.07
C ALA A 92 12.88 -0.64 -7.10
N GLN A 93 14.17 -0.33 -7.28
CA GLN A 93 14.65 0.57 -8.32
C GLN A 93 15.87 -0.06 -9.00
N MET A 94 15.94 0.10 -10.32
CA MET A 94 17.11 -0.33 -11.10
C MET A 94 18.10 0.82 -11.19
N LEU A 95 19.34 0.56 -10.79
CA LEU A 95 20.45 1.48 -10.93
C LEU A 95 21.44 0.91 -11.95
N ALA A 96 21.78 1.69 -12.98
CA ALA A 96 22.87 1.37 -13.87
C ALA A 96 24.19 1.77 -13.18
N ILE A 97 25.05 0.80 -12.90
CA ILE A 97 26.38 1.03 -12.33
C ILE A 97 27.40 0.83 -13.46
N PRO A 98 28.22 1.85 -13.80
CA PRO A 98 29.21 1.71 -14.86
C PRO A 98 30.38 0.80 -14.44
N ASP A 99 30.85 -0.05 -15.36
CA ASP A 99 31.85 -1.13 -15.17
C ASP A 99 33.30 -0.69 -14.86
N ARG A 100 33.55 0.55 -14.43
CA ARG A 100 34.90 1.14 -14.38
C ARG A 100 35.99 0.23 -13.80
#